data_AF-A0AB36GNY2-F1
#
_entry.id   AF-A0AB36GNY2-F1
#
_cell.length_a   1.000
_cell.length_b   1.000
_cell.length_c   1.000
_cell.angle_alpha   90.00
_cell.angle_beta   90.00
_cell.angle_gamma   90.00
#
_symmetry.space_group_name_H-M   'P 1'
#
loop_
_entity.id
_entity.type
_entity.pdbx_description
1 polymer ?
#
loop_
_entity_poly.entity_id
_entity_poly.type
_entity_poly.pdbx_seq_one_letter_code
_entity_poly.pdbx_strand_id
1 'polypeptide(L)'
;MDAGTPQNYLAVIKVVGIGGGGVNAVNRMIEVGLRGVEFIAINTDAQALLMSDADVKLDVGRELTRGLGAGANPEVGRQAAEDHAQEIEEVIKGADMVFVTAGEGGGTGTGGAPVVARIARSLGALTIGVVTRPFTFEGRRRSNQAETGIAALRDEVDTLIVIPNDRLLSISDRNVSMLDAFKSADQVLLSGVQGITDLITTPGLINLDFADVKSVMQGAGSALMGIGSAAGEDRAVKAAELAIASPLLEASIDGAHGVLLSIQGGSDLGLFEINEAARLVQEVAHPDANIIFGAVIDDALGDEARVTVIAAGFDAVNPETNTNANSSASANAQAQRTQQAFGGSAQAAPAAPASTGYGFGGAQNGAQQNDVPAAAGFDVDLPPVVEESPARRDTLDVPDFLK
;
A
#
# COMPACT_ATOMS: atom_id res chain seq x y z
N MET A 1 -32.23 41.75 -8.08
CA MET A 1 -31.98 40.33 -7.79
C MET A 1 -31.20 39.81 -8.97
N ASP A 2 -29.88 39.99 -8.94
CA ASP A 2 -29.01 39.40 -9.96
C ASP A 2 -28.94 37.91 -9.67
N ALA A 3 -29.58 37.13 -10.53
CA ALA A 3 -29.35 35.70 -10.61
C ALA A 3 -27.92 35.52 -11.11
N GLY A 4 -26.98 35.39 -10.17
CA GLY A 4 -25.59 35.09 -10.47
C GLY A 4 -25.54 33.79 -11.28
N THR A 5 -25.03 33.90 -12.50
CA THR A 5 -24.50 32.76 -13.25
C THR A 5 -23.67 31.90 -12.28
N PRO A 6 -23.93 30.59 -12.14
CA PRO A 6 -23.07 29.75 -11.34
C PRO A 6 -21.66 29.86 -11.92
N GLN A 7 -20.76 30.51 -11.20
CA GLN A 7 -19.35 30.46 -11.56
C GLN A 7 -18.94 29.00 -11.40
N ASN A 8 -18.50 28.37 -12.49
CA ASN A 8 -17.86 27.07 -12.42
C ASN A 8 -16.59 27.25 -11.58
N TYR A 9 -16.71 26.95 -10.28
CA TYR A 9 -15.60 26.93 -9.36
C TYR A 9 -14.76 25.68 -9.68
N LEU A 10 -13.58 25.90 -10.24
CA LEU A 10 -12.59 24.84 -10.42
C LEU A 10 -11.90 24.61 -9.07
N ALA A 11 -11.98 23.40 -8.56
CA ALA A 11 -11.31 23.03 -7.32
C ALA A 11 -9.79 23.24 -7.47
N VAL A 12 -9.19 23.93 -6.51
CA VAL A 12 -7.74 24.12 -6.43
C VAL A 12 -7.13 22.90 -5.77
N ILE A 13 -6.45 22.08 -6.57
CA ILE A 13 -5.81 20.84 -6.12
C ILE A 13 -4.29 21.08 -6.02
N LYS A 14 -3.71 20.71 -4.87
CA LYS A 14 -2.25 20.75 -4.67
C LYS A 14 -1.70 19.37 -4.35
N VAL A 15 -0.54 19.04 -4.92
CA VAL A 15 0.16 17.77 -4.67
C VAL A 15 1.48 18.07 -3.99
N VAL A 16 1.58 17.68 -2.72
CA VAL A 16 2.74 17.90 -1.86
C VAL A 16 3.56 16.63 -1.74
N GLY A 17 4.72 16.60 -2.40
CA GLY A 17 5.71 15.53 -2.26
C GLY A 17 6.71 15.84 -1.16
N ILE A 18 6.73 15.01 -0.11
CA ILE A 18 7.63 15.20 1.03
C ILE A 18 8.70 14.10 1.14
N GLY A 19 9.95 14.55 1.31
CA GLY A 19 11.13 13.68 1.35
C GLY A 19 11.48 13.11 -0.04
N GLY A 20 12.53 12.27 -0.10
CA GLY A 20 13.04 11.78 -1.39
C GLY A 20 12.01 11.00 -2.21
N GLY A 21 11.27 10.06 -1.60
CA GLY A 21 10.25 9.29 -2.30
C GLY A 21 9.07 10.14 -2.81
N GLY A 22 8.58 11.06 -1.98
CA GLY A 22 7.50 11.97 -2.39
C GLY A 22 7.91 12.92 -3.52
N VAL A 23 9.12 13.48 -3.43
CA VAL A 23 9.66 14.36 -4.48
C VAL A 23 9.90 13.61 -5.79
N ASN A 24 10.37 12.37 -5.74
CA ASN A 24 10.51 11.53 -6.95
C ASN A 24 9.16 11.27 -7.62
N ALA A 25 8.14 10.93 -6.82
CA ALA A 25 6.78 10.73 -7.33
C ALA A 25 6.22 12.02 -7.96
N VAL A 26 6.42 13.18 -7.34
CA VAL A 26 6.04 14.49 -7.92
C VAL A 26 6.74 14.74 -9.25
N ASN A 27 8.05 14.55 -9.33
CA ASN A 27 8.78 14.73 -10.58
C ASN A 27 8.24 13.80 -11.67
N ARG A 28 7.87 12.56 -11.32
CA ARG A 28 7.26 11.61 -12.26
C ARG A 28 5.87 12.07 -12.72
N MET A 29 5.06 12.63 -11.82
CA MET A 29 3.75 13.21 -12.16
C MET A 29 3.89 14.38 -13.15
N ILE A 30 4.92 15.20 -12.99
CA ILE A 30 5.24 16.31 -13.90
C ILE A 30 5.71 15.78 -15.26
N GLU A 31 6.58 14.77 -15.28
CA GLU A 31 7.11 14.16 -16.51
C GLU A 31 5.99 13.54 -17.37
N VAL A 32 5.03 12.87 -16.74
CA VAL A 32 3.86 12.29 -17.41
C VAL A 32 2.84 13.38 -17.82
N GLY A 33 2.99 14.60 -17.28
CA GLY A 33 2.19 15.75 -17.67
C GLY A 33 0.83 15.80 -17.00
N LEU A 34 0.73 15.35 -15.73
CA LEU A 34 -0.49 15.47 -14.93
C LEU A 34 -0.90 16.96 -14.81
N ARG A 35 -2.16 17.26 -15.15
CA ARG A 35 -2.67 18.65 -15.29
C ARG A 35 -3.69 19.00 -14.22
N GLY A 36 -3.89 20.30 -14.02
CA GLY A 36 -4.90 20.82 -13.11
C GLY A 36 -4.53 20.72 -11.63
N VAL A 37 -3.25 20.52 -11.34
CA VAL A 37 -2.70 20.44 -9.99
C VAL A 37 -1.48 21.35 -9.86
N GLU A 38 -1.26 21.92 -8.69
CA GLU A 38 -0.04 22.65 -8.33
C GLU A 38 0.92 21.70 -7.58
N PHE A 39 2.17 21.60 -8.03
CA PHE A 39 3.14 20.69 -7.43
C PHE A 39 4.03 21.40 -6.41
N ILE A 40 4.14 20.82 -5.22
CA ILE A 40 4.96 21.32 -4.12
C ILE A 40 5.93 20.22 -3.70
N ALA A 41 7.23 20.50 -3.73
CA ALA A 41 8.27 19.63 -3.21
C ALA A 41 8.76 20.13 -1.85
N ILE A 42 8.76 19.27 -0.84
CA ILE A 42 9.27 19.57 0.51
C ILE A 42 10.38 18.58 0.86
N ASN A 43 11.57 19.05 1.19
CA ASN A 43 12.64 18.16 1.61
C ASN A 43 13.62 18.83 2.58
N THR A 44 14.28 18.02 3.40
CA THR A 44 15.41 18.45 4.24
C THR A 44 16.76 18.30 3.55
N ASP A 45 16.77 17.63 2.39
CA ASP A 45 17.91 17.50 1.49
C ASP A 45 17.80 18.53 0.37
N ALA A 46 18.65 19.56 0.45
CA ALA A 46 18.65 20.66 -0.51
C ALA A 46 19.11 20.22 -1.90
N GLN A 47 19.95 19.18 -2.01
CA GLN A 47 20.42 18.68 -3.31
C GLN A 47 19.29 18.00 -4.07
N ALA A 48 18.52 17.15 -3.38
CA ALA A 48 17.35 16.51 -3.97
C ALA A 48 16.31 17.54 -4.42
N LEU A 49 16.13 18.62 -3.64
CA LEU A 49 15.15 19.66 -3.95
C LEU A 49 15.53 20.51 -5.17
N LEU A 50 16.83 20.80 -5.36
CA LEU A 50 17.32 21.52 -6.55
C LEU A 50 17.02 20.78 -7.86
N MET A 51 16.98 19.45 -7.80
CA MET A 51 16.69 18.56 -8.93
C MET A 51 15.19 18.34 -9.16
N SER A 52 14.31 18.89 -8.31
CA SER A 52 12.87 18.74 -8.50
C SER A 52 12.34 19.69 -9.58
N ASP A 53 11.35 19.25 -10.34
CA ASP A 53 10.67 20.06 -11.35
C ASP A 53 9.39 20.74 -10.82
N ALA A 54 9.09 20.60 -9.52
CA ALA A 54 7.91 21.16 -8.89
C ALA A 54 7.84 22.70 -8.97
N ASP A 55 6.62 23.23 -9.05
CA ASP A 55 6.32 24.67 -9.12
C ASP A 55 6.83 25.40 -7.88
N VAL A 56 6.66 24.80 -6.70
CA VAL A 56 7.10 25.31 -5.41
C VAL A 56 8.05 24.32 -4.75
N LYS A 57 9.15 24.84 -4.20
CA LYS A 57 10.21 24.05 -3.56
C LYS A 57 10.48 24.62 -2.17
N LEU A 58 10.28 23.80 -1.14
CA LEU A 58 10.49 24.17 0.25
C LEU A 58 11.63 23.33 0.86
N ASP A 59 12.73 24.01 1.19
CA ASP A 59 13.83 23.43 1.97
C ASP A 59 13.52 23.61 3.44
N VAL A 60 13.27 22.50 4.15
CA VAL A 60 12.90 22.52 5.58
C VAL A 60 14.03 22.02 6.45
N GLY A 61 14.14 22.56 7.66
CA GLY A 61 15.10 22.10 8.67
C GLY A 61 16.56 22.36 8.30
N ARG A 62 16.86 23.37 7.48
CA ARG A 62 18.23 23.73 7.07
C ARG A 62 19.16 23.98 8.27
N GLU A 63 18.63 24.54 9.36
CA GLU A 63 19.40 24.75 10.60
C GLU A 63 19.74 23.44 11.32
N LEU A 64 18.84 22.45 11.29
CA LEU A 64 19.03 21.15 11.93
C LEU A 64 19.90 20.20 11.11
N THR A 65 19.67 20.14 9.79
CA THR A 65 20.28 19.13 8.90
C THR A 65 21.48 19.68 8.13
N ARG A 66 21.67 21.01 8.11
CA ARG A 66 22.60 21.70 7.20
C ARG A 66 22.34 21.39 5.72
N GLY A 67 21.10 21.05 5.38
CA GLY A 67 20.68 20.67 4.03
C GLY A 67 21.10 19.26 3.60
N LEU A 68 21.52 18.39 4.54
CA LEU A 68 22.01 17.04 4.27
C LEU A 68 20.96 15.94 4.48
N GLY A 69 19.71 16.32 4.74
CA GLY A 69 18.63 15.38 5.03
C GLY A 69 18.51 14.95 6.50
N ALA A 70 17.41 14.25 6.81
CA ALA A 70 17.06 13.82 8.17
C ALA A 70 17.78 12.53 8.65
N GLY A 71 18.69 11.94 7.86
CA GLY A 71 19.48 10.77 8.27
C GLY A 71 18.67 9.52 8.68
N ALA A 72 17.52 9.27 8.02
CA ALA A 72 16.57 8.21 8.37
C ALA A 72 16.06 8.27 9.83
N ASN A 73 15.99 9.48 10.40
CA ASN A 73 15.37 9.76 11.68
C ASN A 73 14.05 10.53 11.48
N PRO A 74 12.89 9.88 11.70
CA PRO A 74 11.58 10.54 11.59
C PRO A 74 11.44 11.78 12.49
N GLU A 75 12.03 11.76 13.68
CA GLU A 75 11.92 12.87 14.62
C GLU A 75 12.55 14.16 14.08
N VAL A 76 13.68 14.03 13.38
CA VAL A 76 14.34 15.18 12.72
C VAL A 76 13.47 15.69 11.57
N GLY A 77 12.83 14.79 10.82
CA GLY A 77 11.90 15.17 9.75
C GLY A 77 10.68 15.91 10.28
N ARG A 78 10.14 15.46 11.42
CA ARG A 78 9.02 16.10 12.11
C ARG A 78 9.38 17.49 12.59
N GLN A 79 10.47 17.63 13.36
CA GLN A 79 10.92 18.92 13.87
C GLN A 79 11.19 19.90 12.73
N ALA A 80 11.85 19.45 11.66
CA ALA A 80 12.10 20.26 10.47
C ALA A 80 10.80 20.83 9.86
N ALA A 81 9.76 20.01 9.73
CA ALA A 81 8.47 20.44 9.22
C ALA A 81 7.73 21.37 10.19
N GLU A 82 7.80 21.11 11.50
CA GLU A 82 7.18 21.96 12.54
C GLU A 82 7.82 23.35 12.62
N ASP A 83 9.15 23.43 12.53
CA ASP A 83 9.88 24.70 12.53
C ASP A 83 9.52 25.57 11.31
N HIS A 84 9.07 24.95 10.21
CA HIS A 84 8.70 25.62 8.96
C HIS A 84 7.18 25.58 8.71
N ALA A 85 6.38 25.34 9.75
CA ALA A 85 4.93 25.18 9.62
C ALA A 85 4.25 26.40 8.97
N GLN A 86 4.72 27.62 9.26
CA GLN A 86 4.18 28.85 8.66
C GLN A 86 4.42 28.92 7.15
N GLU A 87 5.58 28.49 6.69
CA GLU A 87 5.90 28.47 5.26
C GLU A 87 5.07 27.40 4.53
N ILE A 88 4.91 26.22 5.15
CA ILE A 88 4.04 25.15 4.65
C ILE A 88 2.59 25.64 4.56
N GLU A 89 2.11 26.34 5.59
CA GLU A 89 0.75 26.89 5.64
C GLU A 89 0.50 27.87 4.48
N GLU A 90 1.41 28.82 4.25
CA GLU A 90 1.27 29.80 3.18
C GLU A 90 1.29 29.17 1.78
N VAL A 91 2.07 28.11 1.58
CA VAL A 91 2.11 27.37 0.31
C VAL A 91 0.84 26.53 0.09
N ILE A 92 0.23 26.00 1.14
CA ILE A 92 -0.99 25.16 1.02
C ILE A 92 -2.27 25.99 0.96
N LYS A 93 -2.24 27.22 1.48
CA LYS A 93 -3.38 28.14 1.57
C LYS A 93 -4.16 28.26 0.27
N GLY A 94 -5.48 28.21 0.38
CA GLY A 94 -6.40 28.31 -0.75
C GLY A 94 -6.61 27.01 -1.52
N ALA A 95 -6.02 25.90 -1.11
CA ALA A 95 -6.32 24.58 -1.67
C ALA A 95 -7.68 24.07 -1.18
N ASP A 96 -8.49 23.54 -2.09
CA ASP A 96 -9.70 22.78 -1.75
C ASP A 96 -9.37 21.32 -1.42
N MET A 97 -8.31 20.80 -2.05
CA MET A 97 -7.83 19.43 -1.88
C MET A 97 -6.31 19.39 -1.92
N VAL A 98 -5.74 18.59 -1.02
CA VAL A 98 -4.29 18.42 -0.90
C VAL A 98 -3.96 16.94 -0.89
N PHE A 99 -3.14 16.51 -1.83
CA PHE A 99 -2.50 15.20 -1.81
C PHE A 99 -1.16 15.31 -1.09
N VAL A 100 -0.94 14.48 -0.06
CA VAL A 100 0.35 14.36 0.60
C VAL A 100 0.97 13.03 0.18
N THR A 101 2.04 13.10 -0.62
CA THR A 101 2.75 11.91 -1.10
C THR A 101 4.12 11.76 -0.44
N ALA A 102 4.40 10.57 0.07
CA ALA A 102 5.63 10.26 0.79
C ALA A 102 6.02 8.78 0.68
N GLY A 103 7.32 8.54 0.67
CA GLY A 103 7.89 7.22 0.94
C GLY A 103 8.09 7.02 2.43
N GLU A 104 7.33 6.11 3.05
CA GLU A 104 7.39 5.85 4.48
C GLU A 104 8.59 4.97 4.84
N GLY A 105 9.06 5.11 6.08
CA GLY A 105 10.26 4.40 6.58
C GLY A 105 11.57 5.16 6.39
N GLY A 106 11.51 6.36 5.81
CA GLY A 106 12.60 7.35 5.82
C GLY A 106 12.59 8.25 7.05
N GLY A 107 13.30 9.38 6.98
CA GLY A 107 13.26 10.43 8.01
C GLY A 107 12.27 11.54 7.68
N THR A 108 12.51 12.26 6.58
CA THR A 108 11.71 13.44 6.19
C THR A 108 10.25 13.09 5.86
N GLY A 109 10.02 12.06 5.04
CA GLY A 109 8.67 11.64 4.66
C GLY A 109 7.86 11.21 5.88
N THR A 110 8.34 10.17 6.57
CA THR A 110 7.72 9.60 7.78
C THR A 110 7.41 10.62 8.87
N GLY A 111 8.31 11.58 9.12
CA GLY A 111 8.14 12.56 10.18
C GLY A 111 7.38 13.81 9.77
N GLY A 112 7.58 14.26 8.53
CA GLY A 112 7.03 15.52 8.03
C GLY A 112 5.66 15.38 7.38
N ALA A 113 5.33 14.23 6.77
CA ALA A 113 4.03 14.02 6.12
C ALA A 113 2.83 14.24 7.05
N PRO A 114 2.83 13.75 8.31
CA PRO A 114 1.74 14.02 9.25
C PRO A 114 1.60 15.51 9.59
N VAL A 115 2.70 16.25 9.66
CA VAL A 115 2.71 17.69 9.96
C VAL A 115 2.08 18.48 8.80
N VAL A 116 2.50 18.17 7.56
CA VAL A 116 1.93 18.76 6.35
C VAL A 116 0.43 18.47 6.23
N ALA A 117 0.03 17.21 6.45
CA ALA A 117 -1.36 16.79 6.41
C ALA A 117 -2.22 17.53 7.44
N ARG A 118 -1.74 17.65 8.68
CA ARG A 118 -2.42 18.41 9.75
C ARG A 118 -2.65 19.86 9.36
N ILE A 119 -1.66 20.52 8.76
CA ILE A 119 -1.75 21.92 8.31
C ILE A 119 -2.77 22.04 7.17
N ALA A 120 -2.75 21.14 6.18
CA ALA A 120 -3.73 21.14 5.10
C ALA A 120 -5.16 20.98 5.63
N ARG A 121 -5.36 20.05 6.57
CA ARG A 121 -6.66 19.78 7.18
C ARG A 121 -7.16 20.94 8.05
N SER A 122 -6.27 21.61 8.79
CA SER A 122 -6.64 22.78 9.61
C SER A 122 -7.06 23.98 8.77
N LEU A 123 -6.54 24.08 7.54
CA LEU A 123 -6.95 25.06 6.53
C LEU A 123 -8.27 24.71 5.83
N GLY A 124 -8.85 23.54 6.11
CA GLY A 124 -10.14 23.09 5.58
C GLY A 124 -10.08 22.37 4.23
N ALA A 125 -8.88 22.05 3.74
CA ALA A 125 -8.70 21.26 2.52
C ALA A 125 -9.03 19.79 2.77
N LEU A 126 -9.65 19.13 1.80
CA LEU A 126 -9.77 17.67 1.80
C LEU A 126 -8.38 17.07 1.65
N THR A 127 -7.89 16.40 2.68
CA THR A 127 -6.50 15.96 2.76
C THR A 127 -6.41 14.46 2.52
N ILE A 128 -5.74 14.06 1.45
CA ILE A 128 -5.56 12.66 1.07
C ILE A 128 -4.08 12.30 1.15
N GLY A 129 -3.72 11.35 2.01
CA GLY A 129 -2.39 10.78 2.06
C GLY A 129 -2.24 9.65 1.06
N VAL A 130 -1.20 9.66 0.23
CA VAL A 130 -0.86 8.56 -0.69
C VAL A 130 0.58 8.17 -0.41
N VAL A 131 0.79 7.06 0.28
CA VAL A 131 2.13 6.70 0.80
C VAL A 131 2.52 5.27 0.49
N THR A 132 3.81 5.01 0.39
CA THR A 132 4.33 3.64 0.18
C THR A 132 4.95 3.07 1.43
N ARG A 133 4.64 1.80 1.75
CA ARG A 133 5.46 0.99 2.66
C ARG A 133 6.76 0.57 1.95
N PRO A 134 7.90 0.52 2.65
CA PRO A 134 9.17 0.12 2.05
C PRO A 134 9.15 -1.35 1.63
N PHE A 135 10.03 -1.74 0.70
CA PHE A 135 10.24 -3.14 0.37
C PHE A 135 10.83 -3.90 1.56
N THR A 136 10.51 -5.18 1.70
CA THR A 136 11.06 -6.05 2.76
C THR A 136 12.59 -6.08 2.74
N PHE A 137 13.22 -5.99 1.56
CA PHE A 137 14.69 -5.99 1.42
C PHE A 137 15.36 -4.73 1.99
N GLU A 138 14.64 -3.62 2.18
CA GLU A 138 15.19 -2.40 2.77
C GLU A 138 15.43 -2.52 4.28
N GLY A 139 14.91 -3.59 4.89
CA GLY A 139 15.20 -3.99 6.25
C GLY A 139 14.15 -3.58 7.28
N ARG A 140 14.13 -4.33 8.39
CA ARG A 140 13.11 -4.22 9.45
C ARG A 140 13.03 -2.83 10.08
N ARG A 141 14.15 -2.10 10.16
CA ARG A 141 14.18 -0.75 10.73
C ARG A 141 13.29 0.22 9.92
N ARG A 142 13.36 0.20 8.59
CA ARG A 142 12.52 1.06 7.74
C ARG A 142 11.05 0.67 7.85
N SER A 143 10.75 -0.63 7.84
CA SER A 143 9.37 -1.13 8.00
C SER A 143 8.74 -0.68 9.32
N ASN A 144 9.45 -0.80 10.45
CA ASN A 144 8.93 -0.34 11.74
C ASN A 144 8.72 1.18 11.79
N GLN A 145 9.64 1.95 11.18
CA GLN A 145 9.48 3.40 11.06
C GLN A 145 8.26 3.75 10.20
N ALA A 146 8.06 3.03 9.10
CA ALA A 146 6.93 3.24 8.20
C ALA A 146 5.59 2.99 8.90
N GLU A 147 5.43 1.89 9.64
CA GLU A 147 4.17 1.62 10.36
C GLU A 147 3.86 2.71 11.39
N THR A 148 4.89 3.25 12.04
CA THR A 148 4.74 4.37 12.99
C THR A 148 4.31 5.66 12.27
N GLY A 149 4.93 5.96 11.11
CA GLY A 149 4.58 7.12 10.29
C GLY A 149 3.18 7.03 9.69
N ILE A 150 2.81 5.87 9.14
CA ILE A 150 1.47 5.57 8.61
C ILE A 150 0.40 5.75 9.69
N ALA A 151 0.64 5.25 10.90
CA ALA A 151 -0.29 5.43 12.01
C ALA A 151 -0.46 6.92 12.38
N ALA A 152 0.64 7.67 12.48
CA ALA A 152 0.58 9.10 12.76
C ALA A 152 -0.10 9.90 11.63
N LEU A 153 0.16 9.54 10.37
CA LEU A 153 -0.45 10.20 9.22
C LEU A 153 -1.95 9.93 9.13
N ARG A 154 -2.39 8.71 9.46
CA ARG A 154 -3.80 8.31 9.43
C ARG A 154 -4.69 9.22 10.27
N ASP A 155 -4.20 9.70 11.42
CA ASP A 155 -4.97 10.58 12.31
C ASP A 155 -5.07 12.03 11.77
N GLU A 156 -4.20 12.38 10.83
CA GLU A 156 -4.02 13.76 10.31
C GLU A 156 -4.59 13.95 8.90
N VAL A 157 -5.04 12.88 8.22
CA VAL A 157 -5.66 12.91 6.89
C VAL A 157 -7.15 12.53 6.94
N ASP A 158 -7.90 12.88 5.90
CA ASP A 158 -9.28 12.41 5.72
C ASP A 158 -9.33 11.00 5.15
N THR A 159 -8.44 10.71 4.19
CA THR A 159 -8.23 9.38 3.60
C THR A 159 -6.73 9.09 3.47
N LEU A 160 -6.31 7.88 3.81
CA LEU A 160 -4.95 7.39 3.66
C LEU A 160 -4.92 6.16 2.74
N ILE A 161 -4.33 6.32 1.56
CA ILE A 161 -4.02 5.23 0.63
C ILE A 161 -2.61 4.74 0.94
N VAL A 162 -2.51 3.47 1.36
CA VAL A 162 -1.22 2.82 1.66
C VAL A 162 -0.90 1.83 0.55
N ILE A 163 0.25 2.02 -0.10
CA ILE A 163 0.75 1.17 -1.18
C ILE A 163 1.85 0.26 -0.63
N PRO A 164 1.64 -1.06 -0.57
CA PRO A 164 2.69 -1.99 -0.18
C PRO A 164 3.68 -2.26 -1.32
N ASN A 165 4.91 -1.75 -1.23
CA ASN A 165 5.91 -1.94 -2.28
C ASN A 165 6.22 -3.43 -2.56
N ASP A 166 6.12 -4.31 -1.57
CA ASP A 166 6.30 -5.76 -1.80
C ASP A 166 5.30 -6.35 -2.80
N ARG A 167 4.10 -5.77 -2.94
CA ARG A 167 3.11 -6.21 -3.94
C ARG A 167 3.52 -5.85 -5.35
N LEU A 168 4.33 -4.80 -5.52
CA LEU A 168 4.90 -4.42 -6.81
C LEU A 168 5.85 -5.49 -7.35
N LEU A 169 6.53 -6.23 -6.48
CA LEU A 169 7.37 -7.36 -6.87
C LEU A 169 6.56 -8.56 -7.38
N SER A 170 5.30 -8.70 -6.93
CA SER A 170 4.43 -9.81 -7.37
C SER A 170 3.82 -9.59 -8.75
N ILE A 171 3.64 -8.33 -9.15
CA ILE A 171 3.14 -7.94 -10.48
C ILE A 171 4.28 -7.73 -11.49
N SER A 172 5.52 -7.72 -11.02
CA SER A 172 6.72 -7.49 -11.82
C SER A 172 7.37 -8.78 -12.29
N ASP A 173 8.10 -8.71 -13.40
CA ASP A 173 8.92 -9.82 -13.87
C ASP A 173 10.01 -10.19 -12.85
N ARG A 174 10.35 -11.49 -12.76
CA ARG A 174 11.39 -11.99 -11.84
C ARG A 174 12.78 -11.36 -12.03
N ASN A 175 13.01 -10.68 -13.15
CA ASN A 175 14.27 -10.03 -13.49
C ASN A 175 14.25 -8.50 -13.30
N VAL A 176 13.23 -7.96 -12.64
CA VAL A 176 13.13 -6.52 -12.39
C VAL A 176 14.31 -6.02 -11.56
N SER A 177 14.93 -4.93 -12.02
CA SER A 177 16.05 -4.29 -11.32
C SER A 177 15.54 -3.48 -10.12
N MET A 178 16.42 -3.20 -9.15
CA MET A 178 16.07 -2.34 -8.01
C MET A 178 15.57 -0.95 -8.47
N LEU A 179 16.18 -0.38 -9.51
CA LEU A 179 15.77 0.92 -10.04
C LEU A 179 14.37 0.88 -10.64
N ASP A 180 14.04 -0.19 -11.36
CA ASP A 180 12.73 -0.34 -11.98
C ASP A 180 11.64 -0.65 -10.93
N ALA A 181 11.99 -1.32 -9.84
CA ALA A 181 11.09 -1.53 -8.70
C ALA A 181 10.70 -0.19 -8.02
N PHE A 182 11.66 0.71 -7.79
CA PHE A 182 11.36 2.04 -7.25
C PHE A 182 10.55 2.90 -8.23
N LYS A 183 10.88 2.86 -9.53
CA LYS A 183 10.05 3.53 -10.56
C LYS A 183 8.62 3.00 -10.59
N SER A 184 8.44 1.70 -10.34
CA SER A 184 7.11 1.10 -10.23
C SER A 184 6.34 1.65 -9.02
N ALA A 185 7.03 1.88 -7.90
CA ALA A 185 6.42 2.53 -6.73
C ALA A 185 5.99 3.97 -7.04
N ASP A 186 6.86 4.75 -7.70
CA ASP A 186 6.54 6.10 -8.16
C ASP A 186 5.33 6.10 -9.12
N GLN A 187 5.25 5.11 -10.01
CA GLN A 187 4.14 4.96 -10.96
C GLN A 187 2.81 4.66 -10.24
N VAL A 188 2.84 3.88 -9.16
CA VAL A 188 1.64 3.60 -8.37
C VAL A 188 1.23 4.82 -7.54
N LEU A 189 2.18 5.58 -6.99
CA LEU A 189 1.89 6.88 -6.36
C LEU A 189 1.24 7.87 -7.33
N LEU A 190 1.77 7.97 -8.55
CA LEU A 190 1.15 8.72 -9.65
C LEU A 190 -0.28 8.24 -9.90
N SER A 191 -0.48 6.94 -10.07
CA SER A 191 -1.80 6.38 -10.38
C SER A 191 -2.84 6.65 -9.28
N GLY A 192 -2.41 6.67 -8.01
CA GLY A 192 -3.28 7.00 -6.87
C GLY A 192 -3.73 8.46 -6.85
N VAL A 193 -2.84 9.39 -7.17
CA VAL A 193 -3.21 10.80 -7.30
C VAL A 193 -4.04 11.01 -8.57
N GLN A 194 -3.54 10.52 -9.71
CA GLN A 194 -4.15 10.65 -11.03
C GLN A 194 -5.58 10.11 -11.08
N GLY A 195 -5.82 8.94 -10.48
CA GLY A 195 -7.13 8.30 -10.47
C GLY A 195 -8.23 9.15 -9.84
N ILE A 196 -7.89 10.02 -8.90
CA ILE A 196 -8.82 10.97 -8.27
C ILE A 196 -8.83 12.30 -9.01
N THR A 197 -7.65 12.84 -9.35
CA THR A 197 -7.56 14.16 -9.98
C THR A 197 -8.21 14.19 -11.35
N ASP A 198 -8.04 13.15 -12.16
CA ASP A 198 -8.57 13.11 -13.53
C ASP A 198 -10.09 13.16 -13.56
N LEU A 199 -10.76 12.62 -12.53
CA LEU A 199 -12.22 12.67 -12.38
C LEU A 199 -12.77 14.08 -12.14
N ILE A 200 -11.92 14.99 -11.65
CA ILE A 200 -12.28 16.36 -11.27
C ILE A 200 -11.79 17.35 -12.33
N THR A 201 -10.57 17.18 -12.81
CA THR A 201 -9.87 18.17 -13.64
C THR A 201 -10.04 17.92 -15.14
N THR A 202 -10.26 16.67 -15.55
CA THR A 202 -10.34 16.30 -16.96
C THR A 202 -11.79 16.14 -17.39
N PRO A 203 -12.24 16.87 -18.43
CA PRO A 203 -13.58 16.66 -18.99
C PRO A 203 -13.72 15.22 -19.49
N GLY A 204 -14.50 14.44 -18.77
CA GLY A 204 -14.92 13.10 -19.11
C GLY A 204 -16.31 13.04 -19.74
N LEU A 205 -16.68 11.84 -20.17
CA LEU A 205 -18.01 11.51 -20.69
C LEU A 205 -19.04 11.48 -19.55
N ILE A 206 -18.58 11.09 -18.36
CA ILE A 206 -19.31 11.16 -17.09
C ILE A 206 -18.40 11.89 -16.11
N ASN A 207 -18.68 13.17 -15.89
CA ASN A 207 -17.95 14.00 -14.93
C ASN A 207 -18.54 13.84 -13.55
N LEU A 208 -17.66 13.76 -12.56
CA LEU A 208 -18.01 13.83 -11.15
C LEU A 208 -17.76 15.25 -10.66
N ASP A 209 -18.55 15.70 -9.69
CA ASP A 209 -18.25 16.96 -9.02
C ASP A 209 -17.32 16.76 -7.82
N PHE A 210 -16.77 17.86 -7.32
CA PHE A 210 -15.89 17.81 -6.16
C PHE A 210 -16.61 17.36 -4.87
N ALA A 211 -17.90 17.64 -4.76
CA ALA A 211 -18.69 17.32 -3.57
C ALA A 211 -18.94 15.80 -3.47
N ASP A 212 -19.13 15.13 -4.60
CA ASP A 212 -19.21 13.68 -4.74
C ASP A 212 -17.93 13.01 -4.22
N VAL A 213 -16.77 13.40 -4.73
CA VAL A 213 -15.47 12.88 -4.27
C VAL A 213 -15.26 13.16 -2.77
N LYS A 214 -15.59 14.38 -2.33
CA LYS A 214 -15.51 14.77 -0.92
C LYS A 214 -16.42 13.91 -0.04
N SER A 215 -17.63 13.56 -0.48
CA SER A 215 -18.58 12.76 0.30
C SER A 215 -18.08 11.34 0.61
N VAL A 216 -17.25 10.77 -0.28
CA VAL A 216 -16.70 9.42 -0.14
C VAL A 216 -15.36 9.43 0.59
N MET A 217 -14.51 10.43 0.34
CA MET A 217 -13.14 10.50 0.86
C MET A 217 -13.04 11.26 2.20
N GLN A 218 -14.03 12.07 2.58
CA GLN A 218 -13.97 12.82 3.83
C GLN A 218 -14.16 11.91 5.04
N GLY A 219 -13.11 11.74 5.84
CA GLY A 219 -13.12 10.92 7.05
C GLY A 219 -13.23 9.42 6.80
N ALA A 220 -12.88 8.95 5.59
CA ALA A 220 -12.95 7.54 5.23
C ALA A 220 -11.84 6.69 5.88
N GLY A 221 -10.82 7.33 6.44
CA GLY A 221 -9.74 6.64 7.15
C GLY A 221 -8.83 5.91 6.18
N SER A 222 -8.72 4.58 6.29
CA SER A 222 -7.85 3.80 5.39
C SER A 222 -8.54 3.51 4.06
N ALA A 223 -7.79 3.64 2.99
CA ALA A 223 -8.22 3.27 1.65
C ALA A 223 -7.20 2.33 0.98
N LEU A 224 -7.71 1.55 0.04
CA LEU A 224 -6.96 0.63 -0.80
C LEU A 224 -7.20 1.00 -2.26
N MET A 225 -6.19 0.76 -3.08
CA MET A 225 -6.25 1.06 -4.51
C MET A 225 -5.98 -0.20 -5.32
N GLY A 226 -6.83 -0.44 -6.32
CA GLY A 226 -6.62 -1.44 -7.36
C GLY A 226 -6.53 -0.78 -8.72
N ILE A 227 -5.62 -1.26 -9.57
CA ILE A 227 -5.44 -0.76 -10.93
C ILE A 227 -5.45 -1.96 -11.87
N GLY A 228 -6.20 -1.85 -12.96
CA GLY A 228 -6.22 -2.83 -14.04
C GLY A 228 -6.24 -2.13 -15.39
N SER A 229 -5.60 -2.73 -16.39
CA SER A 229 -5.74 -2.29 -17.77
C SER A 229 -5.86 -3.48 -18.72
N ALA A 230 -6.63 -3.30 -19.78
CA ALA A 230 -6.87 -4.29 -20.80
C ALA A 230 -7.17 -3.61 -22.14
N ALA A 231 -7.03 -4.36 -23.24
CA ALA A 231 -7.29 -3.89 -24.59
C ALA A 231 -8.12 -4.91 -25.38
N GLY A 232 -8.73 -4.47 -26.48
CA GLY A 232 -9.60 -5.29 -27.34
C GLY A 232 -11.04 -5.42 -26.84
N GLU A 233 -11.70 -6.51 -27.22
CA GLU A 233 -13.11 -6.76 -26.85
C GLU A 233 -13.25 -6.97 -25.33
N ASP A 234 -14.31 -6.40 -24.74
CA ASP A 234 -14.58 -6.40 -23.30
C ASP A 234 -13.46 -5.78 -22.45
N ARG A 235 -12.65 -4.86 -23.01
CA ARG A 235 -11.51 -4.24 -22.33
C ARG A 235 -11.90 -3.57 -21.01
N ALA A 236 -13.03 -2.87 -20.94
CA ALA A 236 -13.45 -2.22 -19.69
C ALA A 236 -13.77 -3.24 -18.58
N VAL A 237 -14.46 -4.33 -18.91
CA VAL A 237 -14.83 -5.39 -17.97
C VAL A 237 -13.58 -6.12 -17.49
N LYS A 238 -12.69 -6.51 -18.40
CA LYS A 238 -11.42 -7.15 -18.06
C LYS A 238 -10.53 -6.24 -17.21
N ALA A 239 -10.46 -4.96 -17.53
CA ALA A 239 -9.72 -3.99 -16.73
C ALA A 239 -10.31 -3.86 -15.31
N ALA A 240 -11.64 -3.86 -15.18
CA ALA A 240 -12.30 -3.85 -13.88
C ALA A 240 -12.05 -5.14 -13.08
N GLU A 241 -12.10 -6.31 -13.71
CA GLU A 241 -11.72 -7.59 -13.08
C GLU A 241 -10.28 -7.56 -12.55
N LEU A 242 -9.34 -7.06 -13.36
CA LEU A 242 -7.94 -6.91 -12.96
C LEU A 242 -7.76 -5.90 -11.83
N ALA A 243 -8.54 -4.81 -11.82
CA ALA A 243 -8.50 -3.81 -10.77
C ALA A 243 -9.00 -4.38 -9.43
N ILE A 244 -10.12 -5.12 -9.43
CA ILE A 244 -10.68 -5.79 -8.25
C ILE A 244 -9.77 -6.91 -7.74
N ALA A 245 -9.09 -7.62 -8.64
CA ALA A 245 -8.14 -8.67 -8.30
C ALA A 245 -6.71 -8.16 -8.06
N SER A 246 -6.50 -6.84 -8.04
CA SER A 246 -5.17 -6.24 -7.97
C SER A 246 -4.45 -6.61 -6.67
N PRO A 247 -3.18 -7.05 -6.71
CA PRO A 247 -2.40 -7.34 -5.50
C PRO A 247 -2.19 -6.13 -4.59
N LEU A 248 -2.46 -4.92 -5.07
CA LEU A 248 -2.41 -3.68 -4.30
C LEU A 248 -3.58 -3.55 -3.31
N LEU A 249 -4.68 -4.27 -3.55
CA LEU A 249 -5.78 -4.42 -2.60
C LEU A 249 -5.37 -5.47 -1.56
N GLU A 250 -4.76 -5.03 -0.44
CA GLU A 250 -4.32 -5.94 0.64
C GLU A 250 -5.48 -6.72 1.27
N ALA A 251 -6.68 -6.15 1.23
CA ALA A 251 -7.93 -6.74 1.65
C ALA A 251 -8.92 -6.77 0.47
N SER A 252 -9.91 -7.65 0.56
CA SER A 252 -11.04 -7.64 -0.37
C SER A 252 -11.71 -6.27 -0.38
N ILE A 253 -12.27 -5.85 -1.51
CA ILE A 253 -13.17 -4.69 -1.59
C ILE A 253 -14.47 -4.94 -0.80
N ASP A 254 -14.76 -6.20 -0.47
CA ASP A 254 -15.85 -6.61 0.42
C ASP A 254 -15.70 -5.94 1.79
N GLY A 255 -16.65 -5.06 2.13
CA GLY A 255 -16.64 -4.26 3.36
C GLY A 255 -16.21 -2.80 3.21
N ALA A 256 -15.91 -2.33 1.99
CA ALA A 256 -15.72 -0.90 1.74
C ALA A 256 -17.07 -0.17 1.67
N HIS A 257 -17.29 0.82 2.52
CA HIS A 257 -18.50 1.66 2.50
C HIS A 257 -18.44 2.80 1.48
N GLY A 258 -17.26 3.09 0.93
CA GLY A 258 -17.06 4.07 -0.11
C GLY A 258 -16.19 3.52 -1.24
N VAL A 259 -16.64 3.64 -2.49
CA VAL A 259 -15.84 3.22 -3.65
C VAL A 259 -15.84 4.32 -4.70
N LEU A 260 -14.65 4.71 -5.14
CA LEU A 260 -14.44 5.59 -6.26
C LEU A 260 -13.88 4.75 -7.42
N LEU A 261 -14.59 4.78 -8.56
CA LEU A 261 -14.26 4.05 -9.77
C LEU A 261 -13.92 5.05 -10.89
N SER A 262 -12.69 5.01 -11.38
CA SER A 262 -12.24 5.78 -12.53
C SER A 262 -12.03 4.87 -13.72
N ILE A 263 -12.73 5.13 -14.81
CA ILE A 263 -12.58 4.40 -16.08
C ILE A 263 -11.99 5.35 -17.11
N GLN A 264 -10.85 5.00 -17.66
CA GLN A 264 -10.15 5.76 -18.70
C GLN A 264 -10.12 4.93 -19.98
N GLY A 265 -10.37 5.55 -21.13
CA GLY A 265 -10.27 4.90 -22.43
C GLY A 265 -10.30 5.92 -23.57
N GLY A 266 -10.09 5.48 -24.80
CA GLY A 266 -10.18 6.34 -25.97
C GLY A 266 -11.60 6.87 -26.22
N SER A 267 -11.73 7.78 -27.20
CA SER A 267 -13.03 8.33 -27.63
C SER A 267 -14.04 7.27 -28.12
N ASP A 268 -13.60 6.03 -28.32
CA ASP A 268 -14.41 4.87 -28.70
C ASP A 268 -15.02 4.13 -27.48
N LEU A 269 -14.71 4.54 -26.25
CA LEU A 269 -15.25 3.94 -25.02
C LEU A 269 -16.78 4.07 -24.97
N GLY A 270 -17.47 2.92 -25.01
CA GLY A 270 -18.92 2.86 -25.05
C GLY A 270 -19.59 2.93 -23.67
N LEU A 271 -20.81 3.47 -23.63
CA LEU A 271 -21.63 3.48 -22.40
C LEU A 271 -21.92 2.07 -21.87
N PHE A 272 -22.06 1.09 -22.76
CA PHE A 272 -22.30 -0.30 -22.39
C PHE A 272 -21.11 -0.90 -21.60
N GLU A 273 -19.89 -0.70 -22.11
CA GLU A 273 -18.65 -1.13 -21.46
C GLU A 273 -18.48 -0.51 -20.06
N ILE A 274 -18.75 0.81 -19.96
CA ILE A 274 -18.73 1.54 -18.68
C ILE A 274 -19.72 0.94 -17.68
N ASN A 275 -20.95 0.66 -18.12
CA ASN A 275 -22.00 0.14 -17.25
C ASN A 275 -21.69 -1.29 -16.77
N GLU A 276 -21.12 -2.15 -17.61
CA GLU A 276 -20.72 -3.50 -17.20
C GLU A 276 -19.56 -3.48 -16.20
N ALA A 277 -18.53 -2.65 -16.45
CA ALA A 277 -17.42 -2.46 -15.52
C ALA A 277 -17.91 -1.94 -14.15
N ALA A 278 -18.81 -0.94 -14.14
CA ALA A 278 -19.38 -0.40 -12.91
C ALA A 278 -20.22 -1.43 -12.15
N ARG A 279 -21.02 -2.23 -12.86
CA ARG A 279 -21.84 -3.28 -12.26
C ARG A 279 -20.98 -4.35 -11.59
N LEU A 280 -19.88 -4.76 -12.22
CA LEU A 280 -18.96 -5.74 -11.62
C LEU A 280 -18.41 -5.25 -10.28
N VAL A 281 -18.00 -3.99 -10.20
CA VAL A 281 -17.51 -3.39 -8.94
C VAL A 281 -18.62 -3.32 -7.90
N GLN A 282 -19.85 -2.99 -8.29
CA GLN A 282 -21.02 -2.98 -7.41
C GLN A 282 -21.36 -4.36 -6.83
N GLU A 283 -21.17 -5.44 -7.59
CA GLU A 283 -21.46 -6.80 -7.14
C GLU A 283 -20.47 -7.31 -6.08
N VAL A 284 -19.27 -6.72 -6.00
CA VAL A 284 -18.19 -7.11 -5.06
C VAL A 284 -18.11 -6.16 -3.85
N ALA A 285 -18.57 -4.92 -3.99
CA ALA A 285 -18.61 -3.94 -2.91
C ALA A 285 -19.73 -4.24 -1.88
N HIS A 286 -19.70 -3.55 -0.74
CA HIS A 286 -20.74 -3.68 0.28
C HIS A 286 -22.11 -3.23 -0.31
N PRO A 287 -23.25 -3.89 0.02
CA PRO A 287 -24.56 -3.53 -0.52
C PRO A 287 -25.00 -2.10 -0.25
N ASP A 288 -24.54 -1.54 0.87
CA ASP A 288 -24.79 -0.14 1.27
C ASP A 288 -23.63 0.80 0.91
N ALA A 289 -22.67 0.35 0.10
CA ALA A 289 -21.53 1.18 -0.31
C ALA A 289 -21.99 2.36 -1.15
N ASN A 290 -21.46 3.54 -0.85
CA ASN A 290 -21.57 4.71 -1.73
C ASN A 290 -20.55 4.57 -2.86
N ILE A 291 -21.04 4.22 -4.05
CA ILE A 291 -20.20 3.94 -5.22
C ILE A 291 -20.35 5.09 -6.21
N ILE A 292 -19.24 5.77 -6.45
CA ILE A 292 -19.14 6.88 -7.38
C ILE A 292 -18.23 6.46 -8.51
N PHE A 293 -18.68 6.62 -9.75
CA PHE A 293 -17.89 6.28 -10.92
C PHE A 293 -17.85 7.43 -11.92
N GLY A 294 -16.70 7.63 -12.54
CA GLY A 294 -16.53 8.57 -13.64
C GLY A 294 -15.78 7.94 -14.79
N ALA A 295 -15.98 8.52 -15.98
CA ALA A 295 -15.42 8.03 -17.23
C ALA A 295 -14.67 9.16 -17.91
N VAL A 296 -13.35 9.02 -18.05
CA VAL A 296 -12.44 9.99 -18.65
C VAL A 296 -12.02 9.52 -20.03
N ILE A 297 -12.03 10.44 -20.99
CA ILE A 297 -11.55 10.15 -22.34
C ILE A 297 -10.08 10.54 -22.45
N ASP A 298 -9.24 9.57 -22.77
CA ASP A 298 -7.82 9.76 -23.08
C ASP A 298 -7.48 9.07 -24.41
N ASP A 299 -7.43 9.87 -25.47
CA ASP A 299 -7.11 9.39 -26.82
C ASP A 299 -5.66 8.85 -26.95
N ALA A 300 -4.79 9.13 -25.98
CA ALA A 300 -3.44 8.56 -25.97
C ALA A 300 -3.44 7.05 -25.66
N LEU A 301 -4.50 6.53 -25.03
CA LEU A 301 -4.65 5.11 -24.72
C LEU A 301 -5.01 4.25 -25.94
N GLY A 302 -5.54 4.87 -27.02
CA GLY A 302 -5.95 4.13 -28.21
C GLY A 302 -7.01 3.07 -27.90
N ASP A 303 -6.64 1.79 -28.03
CA ASP A 303 -7.55 0.65 -27.77
C ASP A 303 -7.49 0.13 -26.31
N GLU A 304 -6.69 0.75 -25.45
CA GLU A 304 -6.57 0.35 -24.05
C GLU A 304 -7.65 1.03 -23.19
N ALA A 305 -8.26 0.27 -22.28
CA ALA A 305 -9.05 0.79 -21.17
C ALA A 305 -8.29 0.56 -19.86
N ARG A 306 -8.23 1.59 -19.01
CA ARG A 306 -7.65 1.53 -17.67
C ARG A 306 -8.73 1.79 -16.64
N VAL A 307 -8.79 0.94 -15.63
CA VAL A 307 -9.73 1.05 -14.52
C VAL A 307 -8.94 1.18 -13.22
N THR A 308 -9.26 2.22 -12.46
CA THR A 308 -8.72 2.45 -11.11
C THR A 308 -9.87 2.40 -10.12
N VAL A 309 -9.74 1.53 -9.12
CA VAL A 309 -10.71 1.38 -8.03
C VAL A 309 -10.05 1.86 -6.74
N ILE A 310 -10.68 2.80 -6.05
CA ILE A 310 -10.27 3.27 -4.74
C ILE A 310 -11.38 2.94 -3.76
N ALA A 311 -11.13 1.95 -2.91
CA ALA A 311 -12.05 1.50 -1.89
C ALA A 311 -11.63 2.13 -0.56
N ALA A 312 -12.57 2.76 0.15
CA ALA A 312 -12.33 3.49 1.39
C ALA A 312 -13.45 3.23 2.40
N GLY A 313 -13.22 3.61 3.65
CA GLY A 313 -14.21 3.37 4.71
C GLY A 313 -14.39 1.89 4.96
N PHE A 314 -13.30 1.12 5.02
CA PHE A 314 -13.36 -0.24 5.51
C PHE A 314 -13.79 -0.22 6.98
N ASP A 315 -14.71 -1.12 7.35
CA ASP A 315 -14.97 -1.39 8.75
C ASP A 315 -13.63 -1.63 9.45
N ALA A 316 -13.39 -0.92 10.55
CA ALA A 316 -12.17 -1.09 11.32
C ALA A 316 -12.01 -2.58 11.58
N VAL A 317 -11.02 -3.21 10.93
CA VAL A 317 -10.69 -4.61 11.16
C VAL A 317 -10.30 -4.67 12.62
N ASN A 318 -11.25 -5.07 13.46
CA ASN A 318 -11.00 -5.22 14.87
C ASN A 318 -9.93 -6.31 14.97
N PRO A 319 -8.71 -6.03 15.44
CA PRO A 319 -7.64 -7.01 15.48
C PRO A 319 -7.99 -8.23 16.35
N GLU A 320 -9.07 -8.14 17.14
CA GLU A 320 -9.61 -9.28 17.90
C GLU A 320 -10.38 -10.31 17.05
N THR A 321 -10.93 -9.92 15.89
CA THR A 321 -11.72 -10.84 15.03
C THR A 321 -10.87 -11.78 14.17
N ASN A 322 -9.55 -11.57 14.09
CA ASN A 322 -8.61 -12.48 13.44
C ASN A 322 -8.05 -13.58 14.37
N THR A 323 -8.78 -13.94 15.43
CA THR A 323 -8.46 -15.15 16.24
C THR A 323 -9.21 -16.41 15.80
N ASN A 324 -10.09 -16.35 14.80
CA ASN A 324 -10.80 -17.53 14.30
C ASN A 324 -9.99 -18.42 13.33
N ALA A 325 -8.72 -18.13 13.08
CA ALA A 325 -7.81 -19.03 12.36
C ALA A 325 -7.15 -20.12 13.25
N ASN A 326 -7.48 -20.18 14.55
CA ASN A 326 -7.01 -21.22 15.47
C ASN A 326 -8.16 -21.83 16.30
N SER A 327 -9.22 -22.31 15.65
CA SER A 327 -10.22 -23.16 16.31
C SER A 327 -9.74 -24.61 16.41
N SER A 328 -8.64 -24.87 17.12
CA SER A 328 -8.24 -26.21 17.57
C SER A 328 -8.82 -26.59 18.95
N ALA A 329 -9.64 -25.71 19.55
CA ALA A 329 -10.28 -25.95 20.84
C ALA A 329 -11.72 -26.50 20.76
N SER A 330 -12.36 -26.49 19.59
CA SER A 330 -13.75 -26.96 19.43
C SER A 330 -13.87 -28.45 19.02
N ALA A 331 -12.76 -29.12 18.73
CA ALA A 331 -12.76 -30.55 18.37
C ALA A 331 -12.97 -31.50 19.57
N ASN A 332 -12.72 -31.06 20.81
CA ASN A 332 -12.83 -31.91 22.00
C ASN A 332 -14.19 -31.87 22.70
N ALA A 333 -15.08 -30.91 22.39
CA ALA A 333 -16.40 -30.82 23.02
C ALA A 333 -17.50 -31.62 22.28
N GLN A 334 -17.19 -32.17 21.10
CA GLN A 334 -18.11 -32.92 20.26
C GLN A 334 -17.84 -34.44 20.27
N ALA A 335 -16.63 -34.87 20.65
CA ALA A 335 -16.28 -36.29 20.80
C ALA A 335 -16.86 -36.95 22.06
N GLN A 336 -17.27 -36.17 23.07
CA GLN A 336 -17.75 -36.69 24.35
C GLN A 336 -19.28 -36.86 24.41
N ARG A 337 -20.02 -36.33 23.43
CA ARG A 337 -21.49 -36.47 23.34
C ARG A 337 -21.96 -37.66 22.50
N THR A 338 -21.11 -38.23 21.65
CA THR A 338 -21.47 -39.34 20.75
C THR A 338 -21.31 -40.73 21.37
N GLN A 339 -20.65 -40.85 22.54
CA GLN A 339 -20.45 -42.15 23.22
C GLN A 339 -21.55 -42.56 24.20
N GLN A 340 -22.56 -41.70 24.45
CA GLN A 340 -23.68 -42.02 25.36
C GLN A 340 -25.00 -42.39 24.66
N ALA A 341 -25.06 -42.40 23.32
CA ALA A 341 -26.32 -42.51 22.59
C ALA A 341 -26.57 -43.81 21.80
N PHE A 342 -25.63 -44.76 21.74
CA PHE A 342 -25.85 -46.04 21.04
C PHE A 342 -25.43 -47.25 21.88
N GLY A 343 -26.33 -47.66 22.78
CA GLY A 343 -26.37 -49.01 23.33
C GLY A 343 -27.46 -49.83 22.64
N GLY A 344 -27.14 -51.06 22.20
CA GLY A 344 -28.18 -52.06 21.93
C GLY A 344 -27.92 -53.08 20.81
N SER A 345 -27.20 -54.17 21.16
CA SER A 345 -27.40 -55.59 20.78
C SER A 345 -27.50 -56.06 19.31
N ALA A 346 -26.58 -56.97 18.92
CA ALA A 346 -26.90 -58.12 18.06
C ALA A 346 -25.87 -59.28 18.21
N GLN A 347 -26.38 -60.51 18.12
CA GLN A 347 -25.86 -61.83 18.52
C GLN A 347 -24.80 -62.52 17.62
N ALA A 348 -23.92 -63.28 18.31
CA ALA A 348 -23.24 -64.58 18.06
C ALA A 348 -23.01 -65.22 16.65
N ALA A 349 -21.70 -65.45 16.34
CA ALA A 349 -20.97 -66.68 15.91
C ALA A 349 -21.31 -67.43 14.57
N PRO A 350 -20.40 -68.21 13.91
CA PRO A 350 -19.21 -68.93 14.44
C PRO A 350 -17.88 -69.04 13.61
N ALA A 351 -16.81 -69.46 14.31
CA ALA A 351 -15.55 -70.25 14.03
C ALA A 351 -15.17 -70.70 12.59
N ALA A 352 -13.92 -70.95 12.12
CA ALA A 352 -12.49 -71.00 12.55
C ALA A 352 -11.61 -71.19 11.24
N PRO A 353 -10.30 -71.58 11.19
CA PRO A 353 -9.24 -71.72 12.20
C PRO A 353 -7.87 -71.08 11.81
N ALA A 354 -6.89 -71.29 12.70
CA ALA A 354 -5.56 -70.69 12.80
C ALA A 354 -4.44 -71.34 11.95
N SER A 355 -3.33 -70.60 11.80
CA SER A 355 -1.98 -71.17 11.57
C SER A 355 -0.95 -70.52 12.50
N THR A 356 -0.66 -71.26 13.58
CA THR A 356 0.63 -71.57 14.22
C THR A 356 1.86 -70.67 14.00
N GLY A 357 2.52 -70.33 15.12
CA GLY A 357 3.99 -70.32 15.14
C GLY A 357 4.68 -69.47 16.23
N TYR A 358 4.96 -70.11 17.38
CA TYR A 358 6.06 -69.86 18.35
C TYR A 358 6.20 -68.44 18.97
N GLY A 359 6.36 -68.23 20.28
CA GLY A 359 6.68 -69.09 21.42
C GLY A 359 7.63 -68.35 22.36
N PHE A 360 7.33 -68.41 23.67
CA PHE A 360 8.16 -68.13 24.87
C PHE A 360 8.16 -66.74 25.56
N GLY A 361 7.48 -66.74 26.74
CA GLY A 361 7.99 -66.33 28.07
C GLY A 361 8.26 -64.83 28.29
N GLY A 362 7.84 -64.17 29.37
CA GLY A 362 7.40 -64.60 30.69
C GLY A 362 7.83 -63.53 31.70
N ALA A 363 6.84 -62.86 32.30
CA ALA A 363 6.78 -62.25 33.63
C ALA A 363 7.92 -61.36 34.22
N GLN A 364 7.47 -60.17 34.64
CA GLN A 364 7.67 -59.53 35.97
C GLN A 364 8.90 -58.65 36.29
N ASN A 365 8.54 -57.42 36.68
CA ASN A 365 9.02 -56.59 37.79
C ASN A 365 10.52 -56.26 37.94
N GLY A 366 10.82 -54.96 38.01
CA GLY A 366 12.04 -54.46 38.62
C GLY A 366 12.23 -52.96 38.46
N ALA A 367 12.30 -52.26 39.58
CA ALA A 367 12.52 -50.81 39.67
C ALA A 367 13.98 -50.41 39.38
N GLN A 368 14.17 -49.08 39.29
CA GLN A 368 15.37 -48.28 39.58
C GLN A 368 16.27 -47.78 38.43
N GLN A 369 16.38 -46.45 38.47
CA GLN A 369 17.58 -45.62 38.42
C GLN A 369 18.12 -45.10 37.08
N ASN A 370 18.39 -43.79 37.16
CA ASN A 370 19.07 -42.90 36.25
C ASN A 370 20.25 -43.54 35.52
N ASP A 371 20.32 -43.32 34.21
CA ASP A 371 21.50 -42.73 33.57
C ASP A 371 21.16 -42.30 32.15
N VAL A 372 21.60 -41.10 31.79
CA VAL A 372 21.41 -40.47 30.46
C VAL A 372 22.54 -40.93 29.55
N PRO A 373 22.29 -41.57 28.38
CA PRO A 373 23.33 -41.78 27.39
C PRO A 373 23.26 -40.74 26.26
N ALA A 374 24.45 -40.46 25.77
CA ALA A 374 24.80 -39.48 24.76
C ALA A 374 24.22 -39.74 23.37
N ALA A 375 24.08 -38.62 22.65
CA ALA A 375 24.39 -38.41 21.24
C ALA A 375 23.93 -39.45 20.19
N ALA A 376 22.84 -39.11 19.49
CA ALA A 376 22.64 -39.48 18.09
C ALA A 376 22.73 -38.20 17.26
N GLY A 377 23.83 -38.05 16.52
CA GLY A 377 24.10 -36.93 15.63
C GLY A 377 23.22 -36.98 14.37
N PHE A 378 22.68 -35.83 13.99
CA PHE A 378 22.16 -35.58 12.66
C PHE A 378 23.25 -34.81 11.90
N ASP A 379 23.88 -35.46 10.92
CA ASP A 379 24.80 -34.82 9.98
C ASP A 379 23.98 -33.94 9.01
N VAL A 380 24.15 -32.62 9.12
CA VAL A 380 23.68 -31.65 8.13
C VAL A 380 24.91 -31.13 7.41
N ASP A 381 25.00 -31.44 6.12
CA ASP A 381 26.09 -31.03 5.24
C ASP A 381 25.97 -29.51 4.95
N LEU A 382 26.74 -28.70 5.68
CA LEU A 382 26.84 -27.26 5.48
C LEU A 382 27.90 -26.98 4.39
N PRO A 383 27.62 -26.13 3.38
CA PRO A 383 28.65 -25.73 2.42
C PRO A 383 29.79 -24.97 3.12
N PRO A 384 31.04 -25.08 2.63
CA PRO A 384 32.20 -24.50 3.31
C PRO A 384 32.11 -22.97 3.36
N VAL A 385 32.38 -22.43 4.53
CA VAL A 385 32.61 -20.99 4.76
C VAL A 385 33.83 -20.58 3.93
N VAL A 386 33.66 -19.61 3.04
CA VAL A 386 34.78 -18.99 2.33
C VAL A 386 35.58 -18.18 3.34
N GLU A 387 36.80 -18.64 3.68
CA GLU A 387 37.74 -17.84 4.46
C GLU A 387 38.19 -16.63 3.63
N GLU A 388 37.95 -15.43 4.15
CA GLU A 388 38.53 -14.20 3.63
C GLU A 388 40.06 -14.27 3.69
N SER A 389 40.69 -14.13 2.53
CA SER A 389 42.15 -14.05 2.43
C SER A 389 42.68 -12.79 3.12
N PRO A 390 43.85 -12.86 3.79
CA PRO A 390 44.40 -11.72 4.52
C PRO A 390 44.83 -10.59 3.57
N ALA A 391 44.52 -9.36 4.00
CA ALA A 391 44.74 -8.10 3.33
C ALA A 391 46.07 -8.00 2.55
N ARG A 392 45.99 -7.75 1.24
CA ARG A 392 47.06 -7.08 0.49
C ARG A 392 47.02 -5.59 0.83
N ARG A 393 48.10 -5.09 1.43
CA ARG A 393 48.43 -3.66 1.45
C ARG A 393 48.87 -3.28 0.05
N ASP A 394 47.96 -2.71 -0.74
CA ASP A 394 48.33 -2.03 -1.98
C ASP A 394 48.74 -0.60 -1.64
N THR A 395 50.04 -0.34 -1.81
CA THR A 395 50.63 0.99 -1.90
C THR A 395 50.07 1.70 -3.13
N LEU A 396 49.30 2.78 -2.92
CA LEU A 396 48.87 3.70 -3.97
C LEU A 396 50.10 4.37 -4.59
N ASP A 397 50.37 4.05 -5.86
CA ASP A 397 51.38 4.72 -6.67
C ASP A 397 50.78 6.02 -7.22
N VAL A 398 51.14 7.17 -6.63
CA VAL A 398 50.66 8.49 -7.06
C VAL A 398 51.54 8.96 -8.23
N PRO A 399 50.96 9.26 -9.41
CA PRO A 399 51.72 9.78 -10.54
C PRO A 399 52.41 11.12 -10.21
N ASP A 400 53.66 11.29 -10.63
CA ASP A 400 54.52 12.44 -10.28
C ASP A 400 54.03 13.83 -10.78
N PHE A 401 52.91 13.93 -11.50
CA PHE A 401 52.29 15.22 -11.83
C PHE A 401 51.29 15.72 -10.76
N LEU A 402 51.03 14.92 -9.72
CA LEU A 402 50.19 15.26 -8.57
C LEU A 402 50.99 15.36 -7.25
N LYS A 403 52.32 15.48 -7.32
CA LYS A 403 53.18 15.88 -6.18
C LYS A 403 53.55 17.36 -6.25
#